data_AF-A0AAU3NXC5-F1
#
_entry.id   AF-A0AAU3NXC5-F1
#
_cell.length_a   1.000
_cell.length_b   1.000
_cell.length_c   1.000
_cell.angle_alpha   90.00
_cell.angle_beta   90.00
_cell.angle_gamma   90.00
#
_symmetry.space_group_name_H-M   'P 1'
#
loop_
_entity.id
_entity.type
_entity.pdbx_description
1 polymer ?
#
loop_
_entity_poly.entity_id
_entity_poly.type
_entity_poly.pdbx_seq_one_letter_code
_entity_poly.pdbx_strand_id
1 'polypeptide(L)' 'MSAAGESGRAQQIRAKVQDLEQAAERTTDPAERQRLKDKARHLKEQSEQAGGTGKPDIHPM' A
#
# COMPACT_ATOMS: atom_id res chain seq x y z
N MET A 1 16.82 -3.58 14.40
CA MET A 1 17.04 -2.17 14.05
C MET A 1 15.69 -1.54 13.70
N SER A 2 15.26 -0.58 14.53
CA SER A 2 14.23 0.46 14.39
C SER A 2 12.96 0.27 13.52
N ALA A 3 11.83 0.02 14.20
CA ALA A 3 10.45 0.27 13.74
C ALA A 3 10.16 1.76 13.35
N ALA A 4 11.12 2.66 13.55
CA ALA A 4 11.06 4.06 13.15
C ALA A 4 11.26 4.29 11.63
N GLY A 5 11.94 3.38 10.91
CA GLY A 5 12.07 3.45 9.45
C GLY A 5 10.84 2.94 8.70
N GLU A 6 10.11 2.00 9.30
CA GLU A 6 8.90 1.40 8.74
C GLU A 6 7.70 2.34 8.83
N SER A 7 7.62 3.15 9.90
CA SER A 7 6.55 4.14 10.11
C SER A 7 6.53 5.22 9.03
N GLY A 8 7.70 5.74 8.62
CA GLY A 8 7.80 6.74 7.55
C GLY A 8 7.43 6.17 6.18
N ARG A 9 7.84 4.93 5.89
CA ARG A 9 7.50 4.25 4.62
C ARG A 9 6.00 3.92 4.55
N ALA A 10 5.42 3.43 5.64
CA ALA A 10 4.00 3.14 5.72
C ALA A 10 3.14 4.42 5.64
N GLN A 11 3.62 5.54 6.18
CA GLN A 11 2.97 6.85 5.99
C GLN A 11 3.07 7.34 4.54
N GLN A 12 4.23 7.19 3.89
CA GLN A 12 4.40 7.54 2.48
C GLN A 12 3.51 6.70 1.56
N ILE A 13 3.38 5.39 1.81
CA ILE A 13 2.48 4.53 1.05
C ILE A 13 1.04 4.99 1.26
N ARG A 14 0.61 5.21 2.52
CA ARG A 14 -0.74 5.70 2.82
C ARG A 14 -1.06 7.01 2.11
N ALA A 15 -0.12 7.97 2.10
CA ALA A 15 -0.30 9.22 1.37
C ALA A 15 -0.48 9.00 -0.15
N LYS A 16 0.31 8.10 -0.76
CA LYS A 16 0.16 7.74 -2.17
C LYS A 16 -1.15 7.04 -2.49
N VAL A 17 -1.60 6.14 -1.62
CA VAL A 17 -2.90 5.45 -1.76
C VAL A 17 -4.03 6.49 -1.74
N GLN A 18 -3.98 7.42 -0.80
CA GLN A 18 -5.00 8.47 -0.65
C GLN A 18 -5.03 9.42 -1.86
N ASP A 19 -3.87 9.80 -2.40
CA ASP A 19 -3.77 10.61 -3.62
C ASP A 19 -4.39 9.90 -4.85
N LEU A 20 -4.10 8.59 -5.01
CA LEU A 20 -4.67 7.78 -6.08
C LEU A 20 -6.19 7.62 -5.94
N GLU A 21 -6.71 7.45 -4.73
CA GLU A 21 -8.15 7.39 -4.47
C GLU A 21 -8.83 8.73 -4.79
N GLN A 22 -8.25 9.86 -4.35
CA GLN A 22 -8.79 11.18 -4.69
C GLN A 22 -8.75 11.48 -6.18
N ALA A 23 -7.69 11.04 -6.89
CA ALA A 23 -7.63 11.13 -8.34
C ALA A 23 -8.72 10.27 -9.00
N ALA A 24 -9.00 9.08 -8.45
CA ALA A 24 -10.06 8.20 -8.93
C ALA A 24 -11.46 8.80 -8.72
N GLU A 25 -11.67 9.54 -7.63
CA GLU A 25 -12.92 10.27 -7.37
C GLU A 25 -13.11 11.46 -8.32
N ARG A 26 -12.01 12.16 -8.63
CA ARG A 26 -12.00 13.31 -9.54
C ARG A 26 -12.12 12.94 -11.00
N THR A 27 -11.67 11.74 -11.39
CA THR A 27 -11.81 11.29 -12.77
C THR A 27 -13.25 10.89 -13.06
N THR A 28 -13.75 11.35 -14.20
CA THR A 28 -15.08 11.00 -14.74
C THR A 28 -15.04 9.74 -15.60
N ASP A 29 -13.84 9.29 -15.99
CA ASP A 29 -13.68 8.07 -16.78
C ASP A 29 -13.73 6.83 -15.87
N PRO A 30 -14.66 5.88 -16.12
CA PRO A 30 -14.82 4.71 -15.28
C PRO A 30 -13.63 3.74 -15.38
N ALA A 31 -12.94 3.67 -16.52
CA ALA A 31 -11.78 2.80 -16.69
C ALA A 31 -10.55 3.34 -15.96
N GLU A 32 -10.31 4.65 -16.01
CA GLU A 32 -9.25 5.35 -15.29
C GLU A 32 -9.50 5.31 -13.78
N ARG A 33 -10.75 5.51 -13.36
CA ARG A 33 -11.15 5.36 -11.95
C ARG A 33 -10.81 3.97 -11.42
N GLN A 34 -11.10 2.94 -12.21
CA GLN A 34 -10.81 1.56 -11.84
C GLN A 34 -9.30 1.29 -11.78
N ARG A 35 -8.51 1.79 -12.74
CA ARG A 35 -7.05 1.68 -12.72
C ARG A 35 -6.42 2.36 -11.52
N LEU A 36 -6.86 3.56 -11.17
CA LEU A 36 -6.36 4.31 -10.01
C LEU A 36 -6.67 3.59 -8.70
N LYS A 37 -7.89 3.06 -8.54
CA LYS A 37 -8.27 2.24 -7.38
C LYS A 37 -7.47 0.94 -7.30
N ASP A 38 -7.26 0.25 -8.42
CA ASP A 38 -6.49 -1.00 -8.44
C ASP A 38 -5.02 -0.75 -8.06
N LYS A 39 -4.43 0.34 -8.56
CA LYS A 39 -3.08 0.79 -8.21
C LYS A 39 -2.95 1.16 -6.74
N ALA A 40 -3.96 1.82 -6.16
CA ALA A 40 -4.02 2.14 -4.74
C ALA A 40 -4.07 0.88 -3.88
N ARG A 41 -4.91 -0.11 -4.25
CA ARG A 41 -4.98 -1.40 -3.57
C ARG A 41 -3.64 -2.14 -3.62
N HIS A 42 -3.02 -2.20 -4.80
CA HIS A 42 -1.74 -2.87 -5.00
C HIS A 42 -0.60 -2.24 -4.16
N LEU A 43 -0.56 -0.91 -4.06
CA LEU A 43 0.42 -0.20 -3.21
C LEU A 43 0.25 -0.52 -1.72
N LYS A 44 -0.99 -0.64 -1.25
CA LYS A 44 -1.28 -1.04 0.13
C LYS A 44 -0.81 -2.46 0.40
N GLU A 45 -1.15 -3.41 -0.47
CA GLU A 45 -0.73 -4.81 -0.37
C GLU A 45 0.80 -4.95 -0.37
N GLN A 46 1.50 -4.23 -1.25
CA GLN A 46 2.97 -4.21 -1.25
C GLN A 46 3.57 -3.66 0.05
N SER A 47 2.95 -2.64 0.66
CA SER A 47 3.41 -2.11 1.94
C SER A 47 3.16 -3.08 3.09
N GLU A 48 2.05 -3.80 3.08
CA GLU A 48 1.75 -4.83 4.08
C GLU A 48 2.71 -6.01 3.96
N GLN A 49 3.02 -6.47 2.73
CA GLN A 49 4.02 -7.52 2.50
C GLN A 49 5.43 -7.06 2.87
N ALA A 50 5.79 -5.81 2.58
CA ALA A 50 7.13 -5.30 2.84
C ALA A 50 7.37 -4.85 4.29
N GLY A 51 6.31 -4.63 5.09
CA GLY A 51 6.38 -4.52 6.56
C GLY A 51 6.24 -5.88 7.26
N GLY A 52 5.61 -6.86 6.60
CA GLY A 52 5.41 -8.22 7.10
C GLY A 52 6.58 -9.18 6.93
N THR A 53 7.74 -8.75 6.44
CA THR A 53 8.94 -9.62 6.33
C THR A 53 9.71 -9.75 7.65
N GLY A 54 8.97 -9.74 8.77
CA GLY A 54 9.41 -10.23 10.08
C GLY A 54 8.63 -11.50 10.42
N LYS A 55 9.10 -12.63 9.91
CA LYS A 55 8.77 -14.04 10.25
C LYS A 55 7.83 -14.23 11.45
N PRO A 56 6.78 -15.06 11.31
CA PRO A 56 6.48 -16.07 12.29
C PRO A 56 6.83 -17.43 11.68
N ASP A 57 7.93 -17.98 12.19
CA ASP A 57 8.06 -19.41 12.45
C ASP A 57 7.60 -20.39 11.36
N ILE A 58 8.50 -20.67 10.41
CA ILE A 58 8.59 -22.03 9.88
C ILE A 58 9.19 -22.85 11.03
N HIS A 59 8.34 -23.44 11.87
CA HIS A 59 8.70 -24.58 12.71
C HIS A 59 8.93 -25.76 11.76
N PRO A 60 10.16 -26.29 11.59
CA PRO A 60 10.34 -27.61 11.00
C PRO A 60 10.05 -28.64 12.11
N MET A 61 9.04 -29.47 11.89
CA MET A 61 8.96 -30.81 12.49
C MET A 61 8.89 -31.81 11.34
#